data_AF-A0A956PUL7-F1
#
_entry.id   AF-A0A956PUL7-F1
#
_cell.length_a   1.000
_cell.length_b   1.000
_cell.length_c   1.000
_cell.angle_alpha   90.00
_cell.angle_beta   90.00
_cell.angle_gamma   90.00
#
_symmetry.space_group_name_H-M   'P 1'
#
loop_
_entity.id
_entity.type
_entity.pdbx_description
1 polymer ?
#
loop_
_entity_poly.entity_id
_entity_poly.type
_entity_poly.pdbx_seq_one_letter_code
_entity_poly.pdbx_strand_id
1 'polypeptide(L)'
;MTESFPDDALNGARQLHQLCNPEIDPLQLDAIAAPQALDPDLDHIMAVHWHPEQVAPELALKRFRALYPAAREYILIPTQHNRLTAIDGFSGVEIDCRWTGGKLQLLAHFHGTAAELDAAFLADLERTRRYRNGQLQAFLAALTAQSHAGLRQDLAHDAGLASAGLAWAEKRAARLGTLLAREQSRLPQDALKNKLVRDWLLHELGGMGHPQSATLLRWLGLVKEQVKRDFPLDWFLPAAEWIARIHELGGTVTLPHPEFFWDALEAGLPLDGVEVWNPQSWRRSEELLAALVAGRIKGHGGRPVLPTFGDDCHLGEKLKPLSLQDEEKSGREIGWQPAWDWPGIATLLAQAGWGRRELVREWITRLKG
;
A
#
# COMPACT_ATOMS: atom_id res chain seq x y z
N MET A 1 -13.72 34.42 24.19
CA MET A 1 -12.57 35.19 23.70
C MET A 1 -12.14 34.60 22.38
N THR A 2 -12.44 35.30 21.30
CA THR A 2 -12.10 34.96 19.92
C THR A 2 -10.71 35.49 19.62
N GLU A 3 -9.68 34.67 19.82
CA GLU A 3 -8.38 34.93 19.21
C GLU A 3 -8.34 34.22 17.85
N SER A 4 -8.69 34.94 16.79
CA SER A 4 -8.29 34.54 15.44
C SER A 4 -7.02 35.29 15.08
N PHE A 5 -5.90 34.56 15.00
CA PHE A 5 -4.67 35.06 14.39
C PHE A 5 -4.71 34.77 12.88
N PRO A 6 -4.85 35.78 12.00
CA PRO A 6 -4.80 35.57 10.55
C PRO A 6 -3.48 34.95 10.06
N ASP A 7 -2.37 35.12 10.79
CA ASP A 7 -1.07 34.48 10.51
C ASP A 7 -1.07 32.96 10.72
N ASP A 8 -1.87 32.43 11.66
CA ASP A 8 -1.93 31.00 11.95
C ASP A 8 -2.68 30.22 10.86
N ALA A 9 -3.62 30.88 10.16
CA ALA A 9 -4.31 30.29 9.01
C ALA A 9 -3.39 30.19 7.78
N LEU A 10 -2.62 31.25 7.50
CA LEU A 10 -1.66 31.30 6.38
C LEU A 10 -0.48 30.35 6.58
N ASN A 11 0.01 30.20 7.83
CA ASN A 11 1.08 29.24 8.11
C ASN A 11 0.58 27.79 7.99
N GLY A 12 -0.60 27.49 8.55
CA GLY A 12 -1.20 26.16 8.45
C GLY A 12 -1.53 25.74 7.01
N ALA A 13 -2.02 26.66 6.18
CA ALA A 13 -2.24 26.38 4.76
C ALA A 13 -0.93 26.07 4.03
N ARG A 14 0.12 26.87 4.24
CA ARG A 14 1.45 26.61 3.63
C ARG A 14 2.00 25.24 4.02
N GLN A 15 1.93 24.88 5.30
CA GLN A 15 2.34 23.57 5.79
C GLN A 15 1.53 22.43 5.18
N LEU A 16 0.20 22.57 5.07
CA LEU A 16 -0.65 21.59 4.42
C LEU A 16 -0.27 21.40 2.95
N HIS A 17 -0.06 22.50 2.21
CA HIS A 17 0.40 22.45 0.82
C HIS A 17 1.77 21.80 0.69
N GLN A 18 2.70 22.02 1.62
CA GLN A 18 4.00 21.33 1.64
C GLN A 18 3.85 19.82 1.83
N LEU A 19 3.01 19.37 2.77
CA LEU A 19 2.76 17.95 3.02
C LEU A 19 2.02 17.26 1.87
N CYS A 20 1.25 18.02 1.09
CA CYS A 20 0.52 17.55 -0.07
C CYS A 20 1.22 17.84 -1.40
N ASN A 21 2.44 18.40 -1.39
CA ASN A 21 3.12 18.82 -2.61
C ASN A 21 3.46 17.58 -3.46
N PRO A 22 2.90 17.47 -4.68
CA PRO A 22 3.22 16.35 -5.56
C PRO A 22 4.56 16.56 -6.28
N GLU A 23 5.10 17.78 -6.28
CA GLU A 23 6.35 18.09 -6.95
C GLU A 23 7.53 17.52 -6.17
N ILE A 24 8.38 16.80 -6.91
CA ILE A 24 9.62 16.22 -6.40
C ILE A 24 10.74 17.20 -6.72
N ASP A 25 11.41 17.71 -5.69
CA ASP A 25 12.55 18.62 -5.86
C ASP A 25 13.81 17.87 -6.37
N PRO A 26 14.84 18.59 -6.86
CA PRO A 26 16.05 17.95 -7.40
C PRO A 26 16.79 17.03 -6.41
N LEU A 27 16.84 17.38 -5.12
CA LEU A 27 17.49 16.54 -4.10
C LEU A 27 16.68 15.26 -3.86
N GLN A 28 15.36 15.37 -3.86
CA GLN A 28 14.46 14.24 -3.78
C GLN A 28 14.52 13.34 -5.01
N LEU A 29 14.71 13.91 -6.22
CA LEU A 29 14.94 13.13 -7.45
C LEU A 29 16.21 12.29 -7.35
N ASP A 30 17.30 12.89 -6.86
CA ASP A 30 18.56 12.19 -6.65
C ASP A 30 18.43 11.09 -5.59
N ALA A 31 17.72 11.37 -4.49
CA ALA A 31 17.46 10.39 -3.43
C ALA A 31 16.61 9.20 -3.90
N ILE A 32 15.59 9.41 -4.74
CA ILE A 32 14.85 8.29 -5.34
C ILE A 32 15.71 7.55 -6.35
N ALA A 33 16.52 8.24 -7.15
CA ALA A 33 17.36 7.58 -8.15
C ALA A 33 18.45 6.71 -7.52
N ALA A 34 18.90 7.03 -6.30
CA ALA A 34 19.95 6.32 -5.58
C ALA A 34 19.36 5.30 -4.58
N PRO A 35 19.42 3.99 -4.86
CA PRO A 35 18.99 2.98 -3.90
C PRO A 35 19.89 2.89 -2.68
N GLN A 36 19.33 2.46 -1.55
CA GLN A 36 20.09 2.33 -0.30
C GLN A 36 20.93 1.05 -0.25
N ALA A 37 20.48 0.01 -0.97
CA ALA A 37 21.17 -1.25 -1.15
C ALA A 37 21.27 -1.58 -2.64
N LEU A 38 22.20 -2.46 -3.01
CA LEU A 38 22.37 -2.95 -4.38
C LEU A 38 22.45 -4.48 -4.34
N ASP A 39 21.88 -5.14 -5.33
CA ASP A 39 22.14 -6.56 -5.59
C ASP A 39 22.77 -6.69 -6.99
N PRO A 40 24.11 -6.62 -7.09
CA PRO A 40 24.79 -6.56 -8.37
C PRO A 40 24.74 -7.87 -9.15
N ASP A 41 24.40 -8.98 -8.50
CA ASP A 41 24.49 -10.33 -9.08
C ASP A 41 23.10 -10.90 -9.43
N LEU A 42 22.01 -10.35 -8.89
CA LEU A 42 20.66 -10.81 -9.19
C LEU A 42 20.25 -10.47 -10.62
N ASP A 43 19.98 -11.52 -11.41
CA ASP A 43 19.74 -11.41 -12.85
C ASP A 43 18.27 -11.67 -13.27
N HIS A 44 17.45 -12.23 -12.37
CA HIS A 44 16.02 -12.47 -12.58
C HIS A 44 15.18 -11.89 -11.44
N ILE A 45 14.26 -10.97 -11.74
CA ILE A 45 13.50 -10.23 -10.71
C ILE A 45 12.01 -10.25 -11.00
N MET A 46 11.22 -10.53 -9.96
CA MET A 46 9.75 -10.43 -9.98
C MET A 46 9.29 -9.41 -8.95
N ALA A 47 8.97 -8.20 -9.39
CA ALA A 47 8.48 -7.12 -8.53
C ALA A 47 7.04 -6.77 -8.89
N VAL A 48 6.08 -7.46 -8.25
CA VAL A 48 4.65 -7.43 -8.62
C VAL A 48 3.72 -6.86 -7.54
N HIS A 49 4.30 -6.41 -6.42
CA HIS A 49 3.55 -5.74 -5.34
C HIS A 49 4.42 -4.65 -4.72
N TRP A 50 4.26 -3.43 -5.23
CA TRP A 50 4.91 -2.21 -4.74
C TRP A 50 4.11 -0.97 -5.16
N HIS A 51 4.29 0.14 -4.45
CA HIS A 51 3.51 1.35 -4.59
C HIS A 51 4.35 2.53 -5.11
N PRO A 52 4.11 3.02 -6.34
CA PRO A 52 4.82 4.19 -6.86
C PRO A 52 4.43 5.48 -6.11
N GLU A 53 3.20 5.57 -5.60
CA GLU A 53 2.63 6.77 -4.98
C GLU A 53 2.74 7.99 -5.93
N GLN A 54 3.46 9.05 -5.55
CA GLN A 54 3.70 10.23 -6.39
C GLN A 54 4.92 10.11 -7.32
N VAL A 55 5.67 9.01 -7.25
CA VAL A 55 6.88 8.82 -8.05
C VAL A 55 6.54 8.42 -9.49
N ALA A 56 7.11 9.14 -10.45
CA ALA A 56 6.93 8.86 -11.87
C ALA A 56 7.49 7.48 -12.25
N PRO A 57 6.82 6.71 -13.13
CA PRO A 57 7.28 5.38 -13.55
C PRO A 57 8.72 5.36 -14.08
N GLU A 58 9.13 6.39 -14.81
CA GLU A 58 10.49 6.49 -15.38
C GLU A 58 11.56 6.56 -14.29
N LEU A 59 11.26 7.25 -13.19
CA LEU A 59 12.17 7.36 -12.05
C LEU A 59 12.22 6.06 -11.25
N ALA A 60 11.08 5.39 -11.08
CA ALA A 60 11.03 4.05 -10.49
C ALA A 60 11.86 3.04 -11.32
N LEU A 61 11.75 3.07 -12.65
CA LEU A 61 12.55 2.24 -13.55
C LEU A 61 14.04 2.54 -13.46
N LYS A 62 14.42 3.83 -13.35
CA LYS A 62 15.81 4.24 -13.14
C LYS A 62 16.36 3.66 -11.83
N ARG A 63 15.60 3.76 -10.73
CA ARG A 63 15.99 3.18 -9.44
C ARG A 63 16.12 1.66 -9.52
N PHE A 64 15.16 0.98 -10.15
CA PHE A 64 15.19 -0.48 -10.35
C PHE A 64 16.44 -0.93 -11.11
N ARG A 65 16.81 -0.25 -12.19
CA ARG A 65 18.03 -0.57 -12.96
C ARG A 65 19.31 -0.29 -12.17
N ALA A 66 19.29 0.70 -11.29
CA ALA A 66 20.40 0.94 -10.37
C ALA A 66 20.49 -0.18 -9.31
N LEU A 67 19.37 -0.63 -8.76
CA LEU A 67 19.28 -1.72 -7.79
C LEU A 67 19.86 -3.04 -8.33
N TYR A 68 19.51 -3.38 -9.57
CA TYR A 68 19.81 -4.67 -10.21
C TYR A 68 20.54 -4.49 -11.55
N PRO A 69 21.82 -4.11 -11.54
CA PRO A 69 22.57 -3.84 -12.78
C PRO A 69 22.76 -5.09 -13.66
N ALA A 70 22.66 -6.30 -13.09
CA ALA A 70 22.76 -7.56 -13.82
C ALA A 70 21.40 -8.12 -14.29
N ALA A 71 20.28 -7.44 -14.02
CA ALA A 71 18.94 -7.90 -14.42
C ALA A 71 18.85 -8.16 -15.93
N ARG A 72 18.60 -9.41 -16.32
CA ARG A 72 18.43 -9.84 -17.71
C ARG A 72 16.97 -10.06 -18.08
N GLU A 73 16.22 -10.68 -17.18
CA GLU A 73 14.80 -10.93 -17.33
C GLU A 73 14.10 -10.47 -16.06
N TYR A 74 13.12 -9.59 -16.20
CA TYR A 74 12.37 -9.11 -15.06
C TYR A 74 10.91 -8.88 -15.42
N ILE A 75 10.08 -8.88 -14.39
CA ILE A 75 8.75 -8.31 -14.46
C ILE A 75 8.59 -7.28 -13.34
N LEU A 76 8.14 -6.10 -13.74
CA LEU A 76 7.99 -4.95 -12.86
C LEU A 76 6.56 -4.44 -13.02
N ILE A 77 5.71 -4.67 -12.03
CA ILE A 77 4.30 -4.27 -12.07
C ILE A 77 3.96 -3.45 -10.82
N PRO A 78 3.72 -2.13 -10.94
CA PRO A 78 3.28 -1.31 -9.83
C PRO A 78 1.82 -1.63 -9.53
N THR A 79 1.48 -1.61 -8.25
CA THR A 79 0.12 -1.85 -7.77
C THR A 79 -0.26 -0.70 -6.86
N GLN A 80 -1.10 0.23 -7.32
CA GLN A 80 -1.61 1.31 -6.47
C GLN A 80 -3.06 1.03 -6.07
N HIS A 81 -3.44 1.34 -4.82
CA HIS A 81 -4.81 1.14 -4.35
C HIS A 81 -5.86 1.77 -5.28
N ASN A 82 -6.64 0.92 -5.96
CA ASN A 82 -7.72 1.24 -6.89
C ASN A 82 -7.34 2.21 -8.02
N ARG A 83 -6.05 2.25 -8.37
CA ARG A 83 -5.54 3.05 -9.48
C ARG A 83 -4.64 2.16 -10.32
N LEU A 84 -5.01 1.98 -11.58
CA LEU A 84 -4.17 1.27 -12.52
C LEU A 84 -2.91 2.10 -12.81
N THR A 85 -1.77 1.45 -12.68
CA THR A 85 -0.45 2.03 -12.97
C THR A 85 0.28 1.12 -13.93
N ALA A 86 1.01 1.69 -14.89
CA ALA A 86 1.71 0.93 -15.91
C ALA A 86 3.20 1.27 -15.93
N ILE A 87 4.02 0.26 -16.19
CA ILE A 87 5.45 0.39 -16.43
C ILE A 87 5.90 -0.76 -17.34
N ASP A 88 6.79 -0.45 -18.29
CA ASP A 88 7.46 -1.44 -19.13
C ASP A 88 6.53 -2.49 -19.80
N GLY A 89 5.38 -2.03 -20.31
CA GLY A 89 4.42 -2.88 -21.02
C GLY A 89 3.53 -3.75 -20.13
N PHE A 90 3.57 -3.57 -18.81
CA PHE A 90 2.65 -4.21 -17.87
C PHE A 90 1.93 -3.17 -17.02
N SER A 91 0.75 -3.51 -16.53
CA SER A 91 0.01 -2.67 -15.61
C SER A 91 -0.57 -3.46 -14.44
N GLY A 92 -0.74 -2.78 -13.32
CA GLY A 92 -1.28 -3.39 -12.12
C GLY A 92 -2.05 -2.43 -11.26
N VAL A 93 -2.88 -3.00 -10.40
CA VAL A 93 -3.70 -2.31 -9.42
C VAL A 93 -3.91 -3.20 -8.21
N GLU A 94 -3.93 -2.60 -7.02
CA GLU A 94 -4.39 -3.29 -5.82
C GLU A 94 -5.82 -2.86 -5.54
N ILE A 95 -6.77 -3.78 -5.66
CA ILE A 95 -8.19 -3.51 -5.62
C ILE A 95 -8.72 -3.82 -4.23
N ASP A 96 -9.43 -2.86 -3.64
CA ASP A 96 -10.21 -3.11 -2.43
C ASP A 96 -11.58 -3.71 -2.78
N CYS A 97 -11.89 -4.84 -2.17
CA CYS A 97 -13.14 -5.55 -2.42
C CYS A 97 -13.83 -5.98 -1.12
N ARG A 98 -15.13 -6.25 -1.24
CA ARG A 98 -15.90 -6.85 -0.14
C ARG A 98 -15.82 -8.37 -0.25
N TRP A 99 -15.62 -9.01 0.89
CA TRP A 99 -15.63 -10.45 1.09
C TRP A 99 -16.54 -10.82 2.26
N THR A 100 -16.94 -12.09 2.36
CA THR A 100 -17.80 -12.59 3.46
C THR A 100 -17.18 -12.35 4.84
N GLY A 101 -15.85 -12.39 4.94
CA GLY A 101 -15.08 -12.10 6.16
C GLY A 101 -14.77 -10.61 6.39
N GLY A 102 -15.23 -9.70 5.53
CA GLY A 102 -14.97 -8.26 5.65
C GLY A 102 -14.29 -7.67 4.41
N LYS A 103 -13.30 -6.81 4.59
CA LYS A 103 -12.56 -6.22 3.47
C LYS A 103 -11.47 -7.19 3.01
N LEU A 104 -11.39 -7.41 1.70
CA LEU A 104 -10.31 -8.14 1.03
C LEU A 104 -9.57 -7.20 0.08
N GLN A 105 -8.34 -7.56 -0.28
CA GLN A 105 -7.57 -6.89 -1.31
C GLN A 105 -7.12 -7.91 -2.36
N LEU A 106 -7.04 -7.48 -3.62
CA LEU A 106 -6.56 -8.31 -4.73
C LEU A 106 -5.52 -7.52 -5.52
N LEU A 107 -4.44 -8.15 -5.94
CA LEU A 107 -3.57 -7.59 -6.97
C LEU A 107 -4.08 -8.08 -8.32
N ALA A 108 -4.42 -7.15 -9.21
CA ALA A 108 -4.72 -7.45 -10.59
C ALA A 108 -3.55 -7.01 -11.46
N HIS A 109 -3.07 -7.89 -12.33
CA HIS A 109 -1.98 -7.61 -13.26
C HIS A 109 -2.45 -7.84 -14.70
N PHE A 110 -1.98 -7.00 -15.62
CA PHE A 110 -2.33 -7.05 -17.03
C PHE A 110 -1.07 -6.84 -17.88
N HIS A 111 -1.03 -7.46 -19.06
CA HIS A 111 -0.14 -7.02 -20.13
C HIS A 111 -0.77 -5.79 -20.80
N GLY A 112 0.02 -4.76 -21.02
CA GLY A 112 -0.43 -3.50 -21.61
C GLY A 112 -0.74 -2.40 -20.60
N THR A 113 -1.52 -1.42 -21.04
CA THR A 113 -1.83 -0.17 -20.32
C THR A 113 -3.34 0.01 -20.11
N ALA A 114 -3.73 1.03 -19.33
CA ALA A 114 -5.13 1.36 -19.08
C ALA A 114 -5.95 1.58 -20.36
N ALA A 115 -5.33 2.04 -21.45
CA ALA A 115 -6.01 2.34 -22.71
C ALA A 115 -6.58 1.09 -23.40
N GLU A 116 -6.10 -0.10 -23.03
CA GLU A 116 -6.51 -1.38 -23.60
C GLU A 116 -7.60 -2.07 -22.74
N LEU A 117 -7.92 -1.53 -21.57
CA LEU A 117 -8.93 -2.07 -20.66
C LEU A 117 -10.31 -1.42 -20.87
N ASP A 118 -11.36 -2.14 -20.48
CA ASP A 118 -12.73 -1.67 -20.62
C ASP A 118 -13.01 -0.43 -19.74
N ALA A 119 -13.82 0.51 -20.25
CA ALA A 119 -14.10 1.76 -19.56
C ALA A 119 -14.93 1.58 -18.28
N ALA A 120 -15.72 0.50 -18.17
CA ALA A 120 -16.53 0.23 -16.98
C ALA A 120 -15.63 -0.23 -15.82
N PHE A 121 -14.62 -1.06 -16.09
CA PHE A 121 -13.62 -1.51 -15.12
C PHE A 121 -12.86 -0.32 -14.55
N LEU A 122 -12.41 0.59 -15.41
CA LEU A 122 -11.76 1.83 -14.99
C LEU A 122 -12.71 2.72 -14.16
N ALA A 123 -13.99 2.79 -14.52
CA ALA A 123 -14.99 3.54 -13.75
C ALA A 123 -15.24 2.93 -12.36
N ASP A 124 -15.27 1.59 -12.25
CA ASP A 124 -15.43 0.90 -10.97
C ASP A 124 -14.21 1.05 -10.07
N LEU A 125 -12.99 1.05 -10.62
CA LEU A 125 -11.78 1.39 -9.90
C LEU A 125 -11.85 2.82 -9.35
N GLU A 126 -12.24 3.78 -10.17
CA GLU A 126 -12.37 5.18 -9.76
C GLU A 126 -13.46 5.38 -8.69
N ARG A 127 -14.61 4.69 -8.81
CA ARG A 127 -15.66 4.69 -7.77
C ARG A 127 -15.08 4.19 -6.45
N THR A 128 -14.34 3.09 -6.50
CA THR A 128 -13.72 2.46 -5.32
C THR A 128 -12.68 3.38 -4.69
N ARG A 129 -11.84 4.02 -5.52
CA ARG A 129 -10.83 5.01 -5.09
C ARG A 129 -11.48 6.18 -4.36
N ARG A 130 -12.54 6.77 -4.92
CA ARG A 130 -13.28 7.88 -4.30
C ARG A 130 -13.88 7.47 -2.96
N TYR A 131 -14.47 6.27 -2.90
CA TYR A 131 -15.02 5.75 -1.66
C TYR A 131 -13.94 5.57 -0.59
N ARG A 132 -12.79 4.98 -0.95
CA ARG A 132 -11.63 4.84 -0.07
C ARG A 132 -11.14 6.20 0.46
N ASN A 133 -11.15 7.26 -0.35
CA ASN A 133 -10.77 8.60 0.09
C ASN A 133 -11.70 9.16 1.20
N GLY A 134 -12.94 8.65 1.31
CA GLY A 134 -13.84 8.94 2.42
C GLY A 134 -13.31 8.49 3.79
N GLN A 135 -12.37 7.53 3.83
CA GLN A 135 -11.74 7.08 5.08
C GLN A 135 -10.99 8.20 5.80
N LEU A 136 -10.43 9.18 5.08
CA LEU A 136 -9.76 10.32 5.71
C LEU A 136 -10.77 11.16 6.53
N GLN A 137 -11.97 11.36 5.99
CA GLN A 137 -13.02 12.11 6.69
C GLN A 137 -13.53 11.35 7.90
N ALA A 138 -13.75 10.03 7.76
CA ALA A 138 -14.11 9.16 8.89
C ALA A 138 -13.02 9.18 9.97
N PHE A 139 -11.74 9.17 9.58
CA PHE A 139 -10.62 9.23 10.50
C PHE A 139 -10.54 10.56 11.25
N LEU A 140 -10.68 11.69 10.54
CA LEU A 140 -10.74 13.01 11.18
C LEU A 140 -11.94 13.14 12.12
N ALA A 141 -13.11 12.61 11.74
CA ALA A 141 -14.29 12.60 12.60
C ALA A 141 -14.08 11.75 13.86
N ALA A 142 -13.43 10.59 13.74
CA ALA A 142 -13.06 9.76 14.89
C ALA A 142 -12.15 10.53 15.87
N LEU A 143 -11.22 11.32 15.34
CA LEU A 143 -10.27 12.12 16.12
C LEU A 143 -10.85 13.37 16.78
N THR A 144 -12.01 13.86 16.33
CA THR A 144 -12.49 15.21 16.71
C THR A 144 -13.95 15.27 17.18
N ALA A 145 -14.82 14.37 16.72
CA ALA A 145 -16.25 14.45 17.01
C ALA A 145 -16.56 14.06 18.47
N GLN A 146 -17.47 14.77 19.12
CA GLN A 146 -17.83 14.50 20.53
C GLN A 146 -18.42 13.10 20.72
N SER A 147 -19.09 12.54 19.71
CA SER A 147 -19.63 11.17 19.74
C SER A 147 -18.56 10.10 19.93
N HIS A 148 -17.29 10.38 19.60
CA HIS A 148 -16.17 9.44 19.76
C HIS A 148 -15.28 9.77 20.98
N ALA A 149 -15.68 10.69 21.85
CA ALA A 149 -14.85 11.14 22.96
C ALA A 149 -14.47 10.00 23.93
N GLY A 150 -15.42 9.13 24.30
CA GLY A 150 -15.14 7.97 25.16
C GLY A 150 -14.15 7.01 24.52
N LEU A 151 -14.42 6.58 23.28
CA LEU A 151 -13.52 5.73 22.50
C LEU A 151 -12.10 6.31 22.41
N ARG A 152 -11.95 7.62 22.13
CA ARG A 152 -10.63 8.25 22.05
C ARG A 152 -9.87 8.22 23.36
N GLN A 153 -10.57 8.39 24.49
CA GLN A 153 -9.97 8.31 25.83
C GLN A 153 -9.50 6.90 26.13
N ASP A 154 -10.32 5.89 25.83
CA ASP A 154 -9.97 4.48 26.02
C ASP A 154 -8.74 4.10 25.17
N LEU A 155 -8.75 4.44 23.88
CA LEU A 155 -7.61 4.16 23.00
C LEU A 155 -6.35 4.97 23.38
N ALA A 156 -6.51 6.17 23.95
CA ALA A 156 -5.38 6.95 24.45
C ALA A 156 -4.77 6.29 25.68
N HIS A 157 -5.60 5.77 26.59
CA HIS A 157 -5.16 4.97 27.72
C HIS A 157 -4.37 3.75 27.24
N ASP A 158 -4.92 2.97 26.30
CA ASP A 158 -4.26 1.80 25.73
C ASP A 158 -2.92 2.14 25.08
N ALA A 159 -2.84 3.27 24.38
CA ALA A 159 -1.63 3.77 23.74
C ALA A 159 -0.57 4.32 24.71
N GLY A 160 -0.95 4.62 25.96
CA GLY A 160 -0.11 5.32 26.93
C GLY A 160 0.02 6.83 26.63
N LEU A 161 -0.95 7.41 25.93
CA LEU A 161 -0.97 8.84 25.61
C LEU A 161 -1.63 9.62 26.75
N ALA A 162 -0.87 10.51 27.40
CA ALA A 162 -1.37 11.34 28.48
C ALA A 162 -2.50 12.29 28.02
N SER A 163 -3.39 12.67 28.93
CA SER A 163 -4.56 13.53 28.63
C SER A 163 -4.18 14.86 27.96
N ALA A 164 -3.05 15.46 28.34
CA ALA A 164 -2.54 16.68 27.69
C ALA A 164 -2.13 16.43 26.23
N GLY A 165 -1.51 15.28 25.94
CA GLY A 165 -1.15 14.87 24.58
C GLY A 165 -2.37 14.55 23.73
N LEU A 166 -3.38 13.89 24.30
CA LEU A 166 -4.67 13.66 23.65
C LEU A 166 -5.35 14.99 23.28
N ALA A 167 -5.54 15.88 24.25
CA ALA A 167 -6.18 17.18 24.02
C ALA A 167 -5.44 18.02 22.97
N TRP A 168 -4.10 17.97 22.98
CA TRP A 168 -3.28 18.58 21.95
C TRP A 168 -3.56 17.97 20.57
N ALA A 169 -3.56 16.64 20.45
CA ALA A 169 -3.75 15.95 19.18
C ALA A 169 -5.15 16.19 18.60
N GLU A 170 -6.20 16.16 19.43
CA GLU A 170 -7.58 16.48 19.03
C GLU A 170 -7.68 17.91 18.46
N LYS A 171 -7.10 18.89 19.15
CA LYS A 171 -7.09 20.29 18.70
C LYS A 171 -6.38 20.44 17.35
N ARG A 172 -5.24 19.77 17.17
CA ARG A 172 -4.46 19.83 15.92
C ARG A 172 -5.13 19.08 14.77
N ALA A 173 -5.81 17.97 15.04
CA ALA A 173 -6.63 17.26 14.07
C ALA A 173 -7.85 18.08 13.64
N ALA A 174 -8.53 18.77 14.57
CA ALA A 174 -9.65 19.67 14.25
C ALA A 174 -9.20 20.85 13.37
N ARG A 175 -8.00 21.40 13.64
CA ARG A 175 -7.38 22.41 12.79
C ARG A 175 -7.13 21.87 11.38
N LEU A 176 -6.55 20.68 11.24
CA LEU A 176 -6.34 20.03 9.93
C LEU A 176 -7.67 19.85 9.19
N GLY A 177 -8.73 19.37 9.86
CA GLY A 177 -10.06 19.22 9.26
C GLY A 177 -10.60 20.54 8.71
N THR A 178 -10.42 21.64 9.45
CA THR A 178 -10.82 22.98 9.01
C THR A 178 -10.02 23.45 7.79
N LEU A 179 -8.70 23.21 7.78
CA LEU A 179 -7.84 23.57 6.65
C LEU A 179 -8.18 22.75 5.40
N LEU A 180 -8.40 21.45 5.55
CA LEU A 180 -8.79 20.56 4.45
C LEU A 180 -10.11 21.01 3.84
N ALA A 181 -11.12 21.36 4.64
CA ALA A 181 -12.39 21.86 4.13
C ALA A 181 -12.25 23.17 3.33
N ARG A 182 -11.26 24.01 3.65
CA ARG A 182 -11.01 25.28 2.96
C ARG A 182 -10.17 25.11 1.69
N GLU A 183 -9.15 24.27 1.74
CA GLU A 183 -8.15 24.12 0.66
C GLU A 183 -8.43 22.94 -0.27
N GLN A 184 -9.50 22.15 -0.05
CA GLN A 184 -9.77 20.91 -0.79
C GLN A 184 -9.69 21.06 -2.32
N SER A 185 -10.17 22.17 -2.88
CA SER A 185 -10.17 22.41 -4.32
C SER A 185 -8.78 22.70 -4.90
N ARG A 186 -7.79 22.96 -4.05
CA ARG A 186 -6.41 23.31 -4.43
C ARG A 186 -5.41 22.19 -4.12
N LEU A 187 -5.84 21.13 -3.44
CA LEU A 187 -4.99 20.01 -3.06
C LEU A 187 -5.11 18.87 -4.08
N PRO A 188 -4.00 18.17 -4.40
CA PRO A 188 -4.06 16.95 -5.19
C PRO A 188 -4.91 15.89 -4.48
N GLN A 189 -5.86 15.28 -5.19
CA GLN A 189 -6.75 14.28 -4.58
C GLN A 189 -5.99 13.08 -3.99
N ASP A 190 -4.87 12.68 -4.62
CA ASP A 190 -4.09 11.53 -4.19
C ASP A 190 -3.25 11.79 -2.92
N ALA A 191 -3.14 13.05 -2.48
CA ALA A 191 -2.56 13.41 -1.20
C ALA A 191 -3.55 13.26 -0.03
N LEU A 192 -4.86 13.17 -0.31
CA LEU A 192 -5.94 13.11 0.69
C LEU A 192 -6.13 11.70 1.24
N LYS A 193 -5.16 11.22 2.01
CA LYS A 193 -5.13 9.89 2.63
C LYS A 193 -4.94 9.98 4.14
N ASN A 194 -5.27 8.93 4.90
CA ASN A 194 -5.10 8.90 6.37
C ASN A 194 -3.65 9.23 6.83
N LYS A 195 -2.67 8.94 5.98
CA LYS A 195 -1.24 9.26 6.19
C LYS A 195 -1.01 10.77 6.39
N LEU A 196 -1.83 11.63 5.77
CA LEU A 196 -1.77 13.08 5.93
C LEU A 196 -1.99 13.51 7.39
N VAL A 197 -2.92 12.87 8.10
CA VAL A 197 -3.17 13.19 9.52
C VAL A 197 -1.94 12.88 10.37
N ARG A 198 -1.32 11.73 10.13
CA ARG A 198 -0.09 11.31 10.80
C ARG A 198 1.03 12.32 10.54
N ASP A 199 1.29 12.61 9.27
CA ASP A 199 2.42 13.45 8.87
C ASP A 199 2.19 14.91 9.33
N TRP A 200 0.95 15.41 9.33
CA TRP A 200 0.57 16.70 9.92
C TRP A 200 0.87 16.77 11.42
N LEU A 201 0.39 15.80 12.19
CA LEU A 201 0.57 15.81 13.64
C LEU A 201 2.04 15.62 14.02
N LEU A 202 2.78 14.75 13.33
CA LEU A 202 4.22 14.62 13.54
C LEU A 202 4.95 15.93 13.24
N HIS A 203 4.61 16.61 12.13
CA HIS A 203 5.20 17.91 11.82
C HIS A 203 4.94 18.94 12.93
N GLU A 204 3.68 19.08 13.37
CA GLU A 204 3.31 19.98 14.48
C GLU A 204 4.00 19.62 15.81
N LEU A 205 4.34 18.34 16.00
CA LEU A 205 5.02 17.85 17.21
C LEU A 205 6.54 18.06 17.18
N GLY A 206 7.13 18.26 16.00
CA GLY A 206 8.60 18.34 15.80
C GLY A 206 9.25 17.06 15.26
N GLY A 207 8.45 16.12 14.74
CA GLY A 207 8.91 14.91 14.05
C GLY A 207 9.04 13.68 14.93
N MET A 208 9.59 12.60 14.35
CA MET A 208 9.75 11.29 14.98
C MET A 208 10.67 11.32 16.21
N GLY A 209 11.61 12.26 16.29
CA GLY A 209 12.51 12.42 17.42
C GLY A 209 11.88 13.02 18.69
N HIS A 210 10.63 13.50 18.62
CA HIS A 210 9.95 14.05 19.80
C HIS A 210 9.56 12.94 20.79
N PRO A 211 9.74 13.11 22.13
CA PRO A 211 9.47 12.06 23.12
C PRO A 211 8.04 11.48 23.12
N GLN A 212 7.06 12.24 22.62
CA GLN A 212 5.66 11.81 22.52
C GLN A 212 5.28 11.21 21.17
N SER A 213 6.21 11.15 20.20
CA SER A 213 5.91 10.68 18.84
C SER A 213 5.42 9.23 18.85
N ALA A 214 6.08 8.35 19.61
CA ALA A 214 5.75 6.94 19.68
C ALA A 214 4.34 6.68 20.24
N THR A 215 3.97 7.30 21.36
CA THR A 215 2.65 7.15 21.97
C THR A 215 1.55 7.80 21.14
N LEU A 216 1.83 8.94 20.50
CA LEU A 216 0.92 9.57 19.53
C LEU A 216 0.66 8.66 18.33
N LEU A 217 1.71 8.10 17.73
CA LEU A 217 1.60 7.22 16.56
C LEU A 217 0.86 5.93 16.89
N ARG A 218 1.12 5.36 18.07
CA ARG A 218 0.39 4.19 18.57
C ARG A 218 -1.10 4.50 18.72
N TRP A 219 -1.44 5.64 19.33
CA TRP A 219 -2.84 6.09 19.46
C TRP A 219 -3.51 6.30 18.11
N LEU A 220 -2.85 7.00 17.17
CA LEU A 220 -3.36 7.18 15.81
C LEU A 220 -3.58 5.84 15.09
N GLY A 221 -2.69 4.88 15.32
CA GLY A 221 -2.82 3.51 14.82
C GLY A 221 -4.08 2.84 15.35
N LEU A 222 -4.30 2.85 16.67
CA LEU A 222 -5.49 2.27 17.30
C LEU A 222 -6.79 2.91 16.79
N VAL A 223 -6.85 4.24 16.71
CA VAL A 223 -8.03 4.95 16.17
C VAL A 223 -8.25 4.58 14.70
N LYS A 224 -7.19 4.51 13.89
CA LYS A 224 -7.27 4.12 12.48
C LYS A 224 -7.80 2.69 12.32
N GLU A 225 -7.37 1.75 13.15
CA GLU A 225 -7.87 0.37 13.12
C GLU A 225 -9.35 0.29 13.51
N GLN A 226 -9.80 1.08 14.50
CA GLN A 226 -11.23 1.20 14.77
C GLN A 226 -12.01 1.73 13.56
N VAL A 227 -11.54 2.82 12.95
CA VAL A 227 -12.18 3.40 11.77
C VAL A 227 -12.24 2.42 10.61
N LYS A 228 -11.21 1.61 10.39
CA LYS A 228 -11.21 0.57 9.36
C LYS A 228 -12.24 -0.53 9.64
N ARG A 229 -12.40 -0.95 10.90
CA ARG A 229 -13.39 -1.97 11.30
C ARG A 229 -14.81 -1.49 11.07
N ASP A 230 -15.09 -0.22 11.35
CA ASP A 230 -16.42 0.36 11.23
C ASP A 230 -16.72 0.92 9.83
N PHE A 231 -15.73 0.93 8.93
CA PHE A 231 -15.89 1.49 7.59
C PHE A 231 -16.85 0.62 6.77
N PRO A 232 -17.99 1.16 6.28
CA PRO A 232 -18.97 0.34 5.58
C PRO A 232 -18.36 -0.29 4.33
N LEU A 233 -18.72 -1.54 4.05
CA LEU A 233 -18.17 -2.25 2.90
C LEU A 233 -19.10 -2.25 1.68
N ASP A 234 -20.31 -1.69 1.81
CA ASP A 234 -21.38 -1.83 0.82
C ASP A 234 -21.08 -1.19 -0.54
N TRP A 235 -20.11 -0.29 -0.57
CA TRP A 235 -19.65 0.39 -1.78
C TRP A 235 -18.50 -0.32 -2.50
N PHE A 236 -17.90 -1.33 -1.87
CA PHE A 236 -16.92 -2.20 -2.52
C PHE A 236 -17.64 -3.32 -3.29
N LEU A 237 -17.23 -3.56 -4.53
CA LEU A 237 -17.72 -4.72 -5.27
C LEU A 237 -17.24 -6.02 -4.60
N PRO A 238 -18.02 -7.11 -4.69
CA PRO A 238 -17.61 -8.42 -4.22
C PRO A 238 -16.31 -8.89 -4.88
N ALA A 239 -15.45 -9.57 -4.13
CA ALA A 239 -14.20 -10.12 -4.65
C ALA A 239 -14.41 -11.02 -5.88
N ALA A 240 -15.43 -11.89 -5.86
CA ALA A 240 -15.72 -12.79 -6.98
C ALA A 240 -16.06 -12.06 -8.28
N GLU A 241 -16.75 -10.90 -8.18
CA GLU A 241 -17.09 -10.07 -9.35
C GLU A 241 -15.84 -9.44 -9.95
N TRP A 242 -14.92 -8.94 -9.10
CA TRP A 242 -13.63 -8.43 -9.56
C TRP A 242 -12.82 -9.52 -10.26
N ILE A 243 -12.70 -10.69 -9.65
CA ILE A 243 -11.91 -11.80 -10.19
C ILE A 243 -12.41 -12.21 -11.57
N ALA A 244 -13.72 -12.41 -11.72
CA ALA A 244 -14.32 -12.77 -13.00
C ALA A 244 -13.99 -11.75 -14.10
N ARG A 245 -14.14 -10.46 -13.81
CA ARG A 245 -13.85 -9.39 -14.77
C ARG A 245 -12.37 -9.28 -15.13
N ILE A 246 -11.49 -9.43 -14.15
CA ILE A 246 -10.04 -9.41 -14.40
C ILE A 246 -9.66 -10.53 -15.38
N HIS A 247 -10.19 -11.74 -15.16
CA HIS A 247 -9.95 -12.87 -16.05
C HIS A 247 -10.57 -12.68 -17.45
N GLU A 248 -11.78 -12.12 -17.55
CA GLU A 248 -12.41 -11.77 -18.84
C GLU A 248 -11.57 -10.77 -19.65
N LEU A 249 -10.85 -9.88 -18.96
CA LEU A 249 -9.91 -8.92 -19.55
C LEU A 249 -8.51 -9.49 -19.82
N GLY A 250 -8.30 -10.80 -19.60
CA GLY A 250 -7.00 -11.45 -19.79
C GLY A 250 -5.95 -11.11 -18.72
N GLY A 251 -6.37 -10.52 -17.59
CA GLY A 251 -5.49 -10.26 -16.46
C GLY A 251 -5.31 -11.47 -15.55
N THR A 252 -4.36 -11.38 -14.63
CA THR A 252 -4.16 -12.36 -13.55
C THR A 252 -4.53 -11.77 -12.20
N VAL A 253 -4.91 -12.63 -11.26
CA VAL A 253 -5.26 -12.26 -9.89
C VAL A 253 -4.30 -12.90 -8.89
N THR A 254 -3.71 -12.07 -8.04
CA THR A 254 -2.94 -12.49 -6.88
C THR A 254 -3.62 -12.06 -5.58
N LEU A 255 -3.65 -12.94 -4.59
CA LEU A 255 -4.04 -12.58 -3.23
C LEU A 255 -2.80 -12.04 -2.47
N PRO A 256 -2.75 -10.74 -2.12
CA PRO A 256 -1.67 -10.17 -1.32
C PRO A 256 -1.83 -10.52 0.17
N HIS A 257 -0.77 -10.35 0.96
CA HIS A 257 -0.80 -10.44 2.44
C HIS A 257 -1.65 -11.57 3.04
N PRO A 258 -1.48 -12.84 2.63
CA PRO A 258 -2.43 -13.92 2.89
C PRO A 258 -2.63 -14.27 4.38
N GLU A 259 -1.73 -13.87 5.29
CA GLU A 259 -1.97 -14.03 6.73
C GLU A 259 -3.26 -13.34 7.18
N PHE A 260 -3.64 -12.25 6.52
CA PHE A 260 -4.88 -11.52 6.80
C PHE A 260 -6.10 -12.09 6.06
N PHE A 261 -5.90 -12.98 5.09
CA PHE A 261 -6.93 -13.45 4.16
C PHE A 261 -6.97 -14.97 4.03
N TRP A 262 -6.62 -15.70 5.10
CA TRP A 262 -6.60 -17.16 5.10
C TRP A 262 -7.95 -17.77 4.71
N ASP A 263 -9.05 -17.23 5.24
CA ASP A 263 -10.41 -17.67 4.91
C ASP A 263 -10.72 -17.56 3.40
N ALA A 264 -10.11 -16.58 2.71
CA ALA A 264 -10.27 -16.42 1.26
C ALA A 264 -9.50 -17.50 0.47
N LEU A 265 -8.34 -17.95 0.98
CA LEU A 265 -7.62 -19.10 0.42
C LEU A 265 -8.42 -20.40 0.59
N GLU A 266 -8.98 -20.63 1.77
CA GLU A 266 -9.78 -21.82 2.07
C GLU A 266 -11.08 -21.88 1.27
N ALA A 267 -11.66 -20.71 0.96
CA ALA A 267 -12.85 -20.61 0.12
C ALA A 267 -12.60 -20.97 -1.36
N GLY A 268 -11.35 -21.18 -1.78
CA GLY A 268 -11.01 -21.62 -3.13
C GLY A 268 -11.31 -20.58 -4.20
N LEU A 269 -11.02 -19.30 -3.92
CA LEU A 269 -11.11 -18.25 -4.94
C LEU A 269 -10.27 -18.62 -6.18
N PRO A 270 -10.73 -18.32 -7.39
CA PRO A 270 -9.97 -18.65 -8.61
C PRO A 270 -8.80 -17.67 -8.74
N LEU A 271 -7.68 -17.99 -8.11
CA LEU A 271 -6.47 -17.16 -8.11
C LEU A 271 -5.44 -17.70 -9.12
N ASP A 272 -4.58 -16.81 -9.61
CA ASP A 272 -3.41 -17.16 -10.42
C ASP A 272 -2.13 -17.17 -9.57
N GLY A 273 -2.08 -16.32 -8.55
CA GLY A 273 -0.97 -16.22 -7.61
C GLY A 273 -1.41 -15.99 -6.17
N VAL A 274 -0.50 -16.25 -5.23
CA VAL A 274 -0.64 -15.91 -3.82
C VAL A 274 0.69 -15.33 -3.35
N GLU A 275 0.65 -14.22 -2.61
CA GLU A 275 1.84 -13.62 -2.03
C GLU A 275 2.31 -14.44 -0.82
N VAL A 276 3.27 -15.34 -0.99
CA VAL A 276 3.74 -16.20 0.11
C VAL A 276 4.60 -15.44 1.10
N TRP A 277 5.10 -14.26 0.75
CA TRP A 277 5.89 -13.44 1.64
C TRP A 277 5.66 -11.95 1.37
N ASN A 278 5.54 -11.21 2.47
CA ASN A 278 5.51 -9.76 2.51
C ASN A 278 6.22 -9.27 3.80
N PRO A 279 6.88 -8.11 3.83
CA PRO A 279 7.50 -7.58 5.05
C PRO A 279 6.54 -7.45 6.24
N GLN A 280 5.24 -7.24 6.00
CA GLN A 280 4.21 -7.10 7.03
C GLN A 280 3.50 -8.43 7.37
N SER A 281 3.67 -9.48 6.56
CA SER A 281 3.01 -10.78 6.73
C SER A 281 3.89 -11.92 6.22
N TRP A 282 4.88 -12.32 7.03
CA TRP A 282 5.89 -13.32 6.68
C TRP A 282 5.96 -14.52 7.64
N ARG A 283 5.29 -14.46 8.79
CA ARG A 283 5.34 -15.49 9.84
C ARG A 283 4.84 -16.85 9.37
N ARG A 284 3.93 -16.87 8.40
CA ARG A 284 3.35 -18.10 7.81
C ARG A 284 3.87 -18.40 6.40
N SER A 285 4.94 -17.75 5.95
CA SER A 285 5.44 -17.90 4.57
C SER A 285 5.76 -19.35 4.20
N GLU A 286 6.44 -20.10 5.07
CA GLU A 286 6.75 -21.51 4.81
C GLU A 286 5.51 -22.40 4.77
N GLU A 287 4.54 -22.15 5.65
CA GLU A 287 3.28 -22.92 5.69
C GLU A 287 2.44 -22.68 4.43
N LEU A 288 2.33 -21.42 4.01
CA LEU A 288 1.62 -21.04 2.78
C LEU A 288 2.27 -21.65 1.55
N LEU A 289 3.60 -21.55 1.44
CA LEU A 289 4.32 -22.14 0.33
C LEU A 289 4.19 -23.66 0.34
N ALA A 290 4.29 -24.32 1.49
CA ALA A 290 4.08 -25.76 1.60
C ALA A 290 2.67 -26.19 1.16
N ALA A 291 1.64 -25.40 1.49
CA ALA A 291 0.28 -25.64 1.02
C ALA A 291 0.15 -25.52 -0.52
N LEU A 292 0.85 -24.56 -1.15
CA LEU A 292 0.92 -24.43 -2.61
C LEU A 292 1.63 -25.63 -3.24
N VAL A 293 2.81 -26.01 -2.73
CA VAL A 293 3.59 -27.16 -3.23
C VAL A 293 2.79 -28.45 -3.13
N ALA A 294 2.02 -28.63 -2.05
CA ALA A 294 1.14 -29.78 -1.86
C ALA A 294 -0.13 -29.77 -2.73
N GLY A 295 -0.35 -28.72 -3.55
CA GLY A 295 -1.54 -28.59 -4.41
C GLY A 295 -2.85 -28.40 -3.64
N ARG A 296 -2.79 -27.91 -2.40
CA ARG A 296 -3.98 -27.70 -1.55
C ARG A 296 -4.77 -26.45 -1.93
N ILE A 297 -4.12 -25.49 -2.58
CA ILE A 297 -4.75 -24.27 -3.10
C ILE A 297 -4.98 -24.46 -4.60
N LYS A 298 -6.24 -24.42 -5.00
CA LYS A 298 -6.66 -24.62 -6.39
C LYS A 298 -6.69 -23.28 -7.12
N GLY A 299 -6.13 -23.26 -8.32
CA GLY A 299 -6.09 -22.06 -9.15
C GLY A 299 -7.23 -21.97 -10.15
N HIS A 300 -7.27 -20.82 -10.83
CA HIS A 300 -8.20 -20.58 -11.92
C HIS A 300 -7.99 -21.57 -13.08
N GLY A 301 -9.09 -22.08 -13.66
CA GLY A 301 -9.06 -22.97 -14.83
C GLY A 301 -8.30 -24.30 -14.61
N GLY A 302 -8.07 -24.71 -13.35
CA GLY A 302 -7.29 -25.90 -13.02
C GLY A 302 -5.77 -25.72 -13.15
N ARG A 303 -5.29 -24.50 -13.46
CA ARG A 303 -3.86 -24.18 -13.46
C ARG A 303 -3.31 -24.13 -12.02
N PRO A 304 -2.03 -24.47 -11.81
CA PRO A 304 -1.39 -24.28 -10.51
C PRO A 304 -1.34 -22.80 -10.12
N VAL A 305 -1.61 -22.50 -8.85
CA VAL A 305 -1.38 -21.16 -8.27
C VAL A 305 0.11 -20.97 -8.05
N LEU A 306 0.64 -19.82 -8.46
CA LEU A 306 2.07 -19.52 -8.33
C LEU A 306 2.35 -18.76 -7.03
N PRO A 307 3.49 -19.05 -6.37
CA PRO A 307 3.95 -18.19 -5.30
C PRO A 307 4.41 -16.85 -5.89
N THR A 308 4.06 -15.77 -5.23
CA THR A 308 4.61 -14.44 -5.48
C THR A 308 5.22 -13.91 -4.18
N PHE A 309 6.16 -12.99 -4.30
CA PHE A 309 6.79 -12.31 -3.18
C PHE A 309 6.56 -10.82 -3.40
N GLY A 310 6.01 -10.13 -2.42
CA GLY A 310 5.77 -8.69 -2.53
C GLY A 310 6.61 -7.94 -1.52
N ASP A 311 7.42 -7.01 -2.02
CA ASP A 311 8.25 -6.16 -1.18
C ASP A 311 7.43 -5.04 -0.50
N ASP A 312 6.24 -4.70 -1.02
CA ASP A 312 5.37 -3.66 -0.48
C ASP A 312 6.18 -2.36 -0.23
N CYS A 313 7.05 -2.03 -1.19
CA CYS A 313 7.83 -0.81 -1.19
C CYS A 313 6.94 0.39 -1.53
N HIS A 314 6.91 1.38 -0.64
CA HIS A 314 6.26 2.67 -0.87
C HIS A 314 7.30 3.73 -1.23
N LEU A 315 7.41 4.10 -2.51
CA LEU A 315 8.44 5.06 -2.93
C LEU A 315 8.23 6.47 -2.36
N GLY A 316 7.00 6.89 -2.10
CA GLY A 316 6.73 8.19 -1.52
C GLY A 316 7.10 8.30 -0.03
N GLU A 317 7.44 7.21 0.67
CA GLU A 317 8.07 7.32 2.00
C GLU A 317 9.50 7.85 1.89
N LYS A 318 10.25 7.48 0.84
CA LYS A 318 11.63 7.93 0.59
C LYS A 318 11.73 9.42 0.25
N LEU A 319 10.62 10.02 -0.17
CA LEU A 319 10.51 11.44 -0.50
C LEU A 319 10.39 12.35 0.71
N LYS A 320 10.13 11.81 1.89
CA LYS A 320 9.86 12.63 3.06
C LYS A 320 11.15 13.18 3.67
N PRO A 321 11.06 14.28 4.43
CA PRO A 321 12.11 14.64 5.36
C PRO A 321 12.45 13.46 6.27
N LEU A 322 13.74 13.23 6.54
CA LEU A 322 14.21 12.11 7.37
C LEU A 322 13.51 12.05 8.74
N SER A 323 13.19 13.22 9.32
CA SER A 323 12.47 13.32 10.59
C SER A 323 11.02 12.83 10.56
N LEU A 324 10.47 12.52 9.38
CA LEU A 324 9.11 12.03 9.16
C LEU A 324 9.07 10.66 8.47
N GLN A 325 10.24 10.08 8.14
CA GLN A 325 10.33 8.77 7.52
C GLN A 325 10.11 7.67 8.58
N ASP A 326 9.31 6.69 8.21
CA ASP A 326 9.28 5.39 8.86
C ASP A 326 10.47 4.57 8.35
N GLU A 327 11.43 4.28 9.23
CA GLU A 327 12.70 3.62 8.86
C GLU A 327 12.47 2.29 8.15
N GLU A 328 11.59 1.44 8.69
CA GLU A 328 11.28 0.13 8.11
C GLU A 328 10.69 0.28 6.70
N LYS A 329 9.72 1.18 6.52
CA LYS A 329 9.10 1.39 5.19
C LYS A 329 10.04 2.07 4.20
N SER A 330 10.86 3.00 4.67
CA SER A 330 11.82 3.70 3.83
C SER A 330 12.90 2.77 3.29
N GLY A 331 13.31 1.76 4.07
CA GLY A 331 14.34 0.78 3.72
C GLY A 331 13.89 -0.36 2.80
N ARG A 332 12.59 -0.52 2.53
CA ARG A 332 12.11 -1.50 1.53
C ARG A 332 12.49 -1.07 0.14
N GLU A 333 12.87 -2.00 -0.73
CA GLU A 333 13.26 -1.70 -2.12
C GLU A 333 12.42 -2.53 -3.10
N ILE A 334 12.15 -1.97 -4.28
CA ILE A 334 11.38 -2.63 -5.34
C ILE A 334 12.05 -3.96 -5.69
N GLY A 335 11.33 -5.08 -5.58
CA GLY A 335 11.87 -6.40 -5.91
C GLY A 335 12.84 -6.98 -4.87
N TRP A 336 13.12 -6.28 -3.76
CA TRP A 336 14.02 -6.77 -2.73
C TRP A 336 13.29 -7.73 -1.78
N GLN A 337 13.60 -9.01 -1.94
CA GLN A 337 12.83 -10.11 -1.36
C GLN A 337 13.79 -11.11 -0.68
N PRO A 338 14.24 -10.85 0.55
CA PRO A 338 15.20 -11.70 1.24
C PRO A 338 14.68 -13.13 1.52
N ALA A 339 13.36 -13.34 1.45
CA ALA A 339 12.74 -14.63 1.73
C ALA A 339 13.10 -15.73 0.74
N TRP A 340 13.53 -15.39 -0.48
CA TRP A 340 14.04 -16.36 -1.44
C TRP A 340 15.21 -17.18 -0.89
N ASP A 341 16.02 -16.60 -0.01
CA ASP A 341 17.25 -17.21 0.51
C ASP A 341 17.03 -17.85 1.89
N TRP A 342 15.79 -17.86 2.40
CA TRP A 342 15.46 -18.54 3.64
C TRP A 342 15.48 -20.06 3.42
N PRO A 343 16.20 -20.85 4.25
CA PRO A 343 16.40 -22.27 3.98
C PRO A 343 15.13 -23.08 3.74
N GLY A 344 14.06 -22.84 4.52
CA GLY A 344 12.77 -23.52 4.37
C GLY A 344 12.06 -23.15 3.07
N ILE A 345 12.01 -21.86 2.74
CA ILE A 345 11.43 -21.35 1.49
C ILE A 345 12.20 -21.88 0.28
N ALA A 346 13.53 -21.75 0.28
CA ALA A 346 14.39 -22.21 -0.81
C ALA A 346 14.24 -23.72 -1.07
N THR A 347 14.12 -24.53 -0.01
CA THR A 347 13.90 -25.97 -0.12
C THR A 347 12.55 -26.29 -0.78
N LEU A 348 11.47 -25.63 -0.35
CA LEU A 348 10.12 -25.83 -0.91
C LEU A 348 10.03 -25.38 -2.37
N LEU A 349 10.63 -24.23 -2.70
CA LEU A 349 10.74 -23.74 -4.07
C LEU A 349 11.47 -24.73 -4.98
N ALA A 350 12.60 -25.27 -4.52
CA ALA A 350 13.37 -26.28 -5.26
C ALA A 350 12.57 -27.58 -5.47
N GLN A 351 11.83 -28.03 -4.46
CA GLN A 351 10.96 -29.22 -4.57
C GLN A 351 9.88 -29.07 -5.65
N ALA A 352 9.33 -27.86 -5.80
CA ALA A 352 8.31 -27.55 -6.81
C ALA A 352 8.89 -27.14 -8.18
N GLY A 353 10.22 -27.07 -8.31
CA GLY A 353 10.87 -26.60 -9.54
C GLY A 353 10.65 -25.10 -9.81
N TRP A 354 10.37 -24.31 -8.77
CA TRP A 354 10.13 -22.87 -8.88
C TRP A 354 11.40 -22.07 -8.59
N GLY A 355 12.13 -21.70 -9.63
CA GLY A 355 13.18 -20.68 -9.57
C GLY A 355 12.65 -19.30 -9.95
N ARG A 356 13.41 -18.24 -9.62
CA ARG A 356 13.07 -16.85 -9.98
C ARG A 356 12.81 -16.70 -11.48
N ARG A 357 13.69 -17.26 -12.32
CA ARG A 357 13.56 -17.25 -13.79
C ARG A 357 12.28 -17.93 -14.24
N GLU A 358 12.00 -19.12 -13.71
CA GLU A 358 10.83 -19.91 -14.08
C GLU A 358 9.54 -19.19 -13.72
N LEU A 359 9.46 -18.59 -12.52
CA LEU A 359 8.30 -17.82 -12.09
C LEU A 359 8.11 -16.54 -12.92
N VAL A 360 9.17 -15.79 -13.22
CA VAL A 360 9.11 -14.60 -14.08
C VAL A 360 8.53 -14.96 -15.45
N ARG A 361 9.07 -16.00 -16.10
CA ARG A 361 8.63 -16.43 -17.43
C ARG A 361 7.21 -16.95 -17.45
N GLU A 362 6.85 -17.77 -16.47
CA GLU A 362 5.49 -18.29 -16.34
C GLU A 362 4.49 -17.15 -16.10
N TRP A 363 4.81 -16.18 -15.23
CA TRP A 363 3.93 -15.04 -14.96
C TRP A 363 3.72 -14.17 -16.22
N ILE A 364 4.81 -13.87 -16.95
CA ILE A 364 4.73 -13.17 -18.24
C ILE A 364 3.88 -13.96 -19.25
N THR A 365 4.02 -15.28 -19.28
CA THR A 365 3.25 -16.14 -20.20
C THR A 365 1.75 -16.03 -19.90
N ARG A 366 1.37 -16.12 -18.63
CA ARG A 366 -0.05 -15.97 -18.22
C ARG A 366 -0.64 -14.62 -18.61
N LEU A 367 0.13 -13.54 -18.45
CA LEU A 367 -0.32 -12.20 -18.80
C LEU A 367 -0.43 -11.96 -20.31
N LYS A 368 0.33 -12.70 -21.12
CA LYS A 368 0.31 -12.55 -22.59
C LYS A 368 -0.71 -13.46 -23.29
N GLY A 369 -1.30 -14.41 -22.57
CA GLY A 369 -2.28 -15.37 -23.09
C GLY A 369 -1.66 -16.67 -23.56
#